data_AF-A0A6A7RZ34-F1
#
_entry.id   AF-A0A6A7RZ34-F1
#
_cell.length_a   1.000
_cell.length_b   1.000
_cell.length_c   1.000
_cell.angle_alpha   90.00
_cell.angle_beta   90.00
_cell.angle_gamma   90.00
#
_symmetry.space_group_name_H-M   'P 1'
#
loop_
_entity.id
_entity.type
_entity.pdbx_description
1 polymer ?
#
loop_
_entity_poly.entity_id
_entity_poly.type
_entity_poly.pdbx_seq_one_letter_code
_entity_poly.pdbx_strand_id
1 'polypeptide(L)' 'GMTWGMIPEQLAEAQRQAGQLIELAAPRCLDVPLFWHRWRITSSALESLSRLVHKAAGKALRQTPAS' A
#
# COMPACT_ATOMS: atom_id res chain seq x y z
N GLY A 1 24.68 -8.47 -3.71
CA GLY A 1 23.61 -8.12 -2.74
C GLY A 1 23.75 -9.03 -1.54
N MET A 2 23.56 -8.50 -0.32
CA MET A 2 23.76 -9.27 0.92
C MET A 2 22.67 -8.97 1.96
N THR A 3 21.48 -8.60 1.49
CA THR A 3 20.33 -8.27 2.35
C THR A 3 19.05 -8.83 1.74
N TRP A 4 18.12 -9.23 2.58
CA TRP A 4 16.76 -9.64 2.22
C TRP A 4 15.77 -8.93 3.16
N GLY A 5 14.52 -8.78 2.72
CA GLY A 5 13.50 -8.10 3.52
C GLY A 5 12.16 -8.04 2.80
N MET A 6 11.15 -7.54 3.50
CA MET A 6 9.84 -7.24 2.92
C MET A 6 9.86 -5.88 2.25
N ILE A 7 9.29 -5.81 1.05
CA ILE A 7 9.14 -4.59 0.26
C ILE A 7 7.70 -4.52 -0.24
N PRO A 8 7.07 -3.33 -0.27
CA PRO A 8 5.76 -3.18 -0.90
C PRO A 8 5.80 -3.63 -2.35
N GLU A 9 4.76 -4.37 -2.77
CA GLU A 9 4.66 -4.93 -4.13
C GLU A 9 4.88 -3.88 -5.22
N GLN A 10 4.34 -2.68 -5.03
CA GLN A 10 4.38 -1.58 -5.98
C GLN A 10 5.81 -1.07 -6.22
N LEU A 11 6.67 -1.14 -5.21
CA LEU A 11 8.07 -0.74 -5.33
C LEU A 11 8.93 -1.86 -5.88
N ALA A 12 8.56 -3.11 -5.62
CA ALA A 12 9.29 -4.28 -6.09
C ALA A 12 9.09 -4.55 -7.59
N GLU A 13 7.92 -4.19 -8.16
CA GLU A 13 7.51 -4.66 -9.48
C GLU A 13 8.50 -4.31 -10.59
N ALA A 14 9.01 -3.07 -10.63
CA ALA A 14 9.97 -2.66 -11.66
C ALA A 14 11.29 -3.45 -11.58
N GLN A 15 11.80 -3.67 -10.36
CA GLN A 15 13.05 -4.41 -10.16
C GLN A 15 12.85 -5.92 -10.36
N ARG A 16 11.66 -6.43 -10.05
CA ARG A 16 11.25 -7.82 -10.30
C ARG A 16 11.18 -8.10 -11.81
N GLN A 17 10.55 -7.21 -12.58
CA GLN A 17 10.51 -7.28 -14.04
C GLN A 17 11.91 -7.18 -14.67
N ALA A 18 12.81 -6.38 -14.08
CA ALA A 18 14.20 -6.26 -14.50
C ALA A 18 15.10 -7.44 -14.06
N GLY A 19 14.57 -8.44 -13.35
CA GLY A 19 15.33 -9.59 -12.83
C GLY A 19 16.33 -9.25 -11.73
N GLN A 20 16.22 -8.06 -11.13
CA GLN A 20 17.12 -7.57 -10.07
C GLN A 20 16.64 -7.97 -8.66
N LEU A 21 15.36 -8.34 -8.53
CA LEU A 21 14.78 -8.91 -7.32
C LEU A 21 14.20 -10.29 -7.61
N ILE A 22 14.38 -11.21 -6.68
CA ILE A 22 13.74 -12.53 -6.67
C ILE A 22 12.83 -12.66 -5.45
N GLU A 23 11.72 -13.36 -5.60
CA GLU A 23 10.83 -13.69 -4.48
C GLU A 23 11.39 -14.89 -3.71
N LEU A 24 11.73 -14.70 -2.43
CA LEU A 24 12.34 -15.74 -1.60
C LEU A 24 11.35 -16.78 -1.06
N ALA A 25 10.04 -16.45 -0.99
CA ALA A 25 9.02 -17.28 -0.35
C ALA A 25 7.68 -17.28 -1.12
N ALA A 26 7.72 -17.29 -2.46
CA ALA A 26 6.51 -17.34 -3.27
C ALA A 26 5.68 -18.62 -2.95
N PRO A 27 4.34 -18.56 -2.78
CA PRO A 27 3.42 -17.43 -3.02
C PRO A 27 3.02 -16.65 -1.75
N ARG A 28 3.88 -16.52 -0.73
CA ARG A 28 3.53 -15.86 0.54
C ARG A 28 3.64 -14.34 0.42
N CYS A 29 2.50 -13.65 0.48
CA CYS A 29 2.42 -12.21 0.72
C CYS A 29 1.88 -11.95 2.13
N LEU A 30 2.29 -10.82 2.72
CA LEU A 30 1.72 -10.31 3.97
C LEU A 30 0.84 -9.11 3.64
N ASP A 31 -0.48 -9.25 3.76
CA ASP A 31 -1.40 -8.13 3.64
C ASP A 31 -1.38 -7.31 4.94
N VAL A 32 -1.15 -6.00 4.82
CA VAL A 32 -1.08 -5.06 5.96
C VAL A 32 -2.19 -4.01 5.80
N PRO A 33 -3.19 -3.96 6.70
CA PRO A 33 -4.26 -2.96 6.62
C PRO A 33 -3.72 -1.55 6.93
N LEU A 34 -4.15 -0.56 6.15
CA LEU A 34 -3.78 0.84 6.32
C LEU A 34 -4.98 1.69 6.74
N PHE A 35 -4.73 2.68 7.60
CA PHE A 35 -5.77 3.54 8.19
C PHE A 35 -5.41 5.01 8.02
N TRP A 36 -6.40 5.82 7.61
CA TRP A 36 -6.30 7.28 7.60
C TRP A 36 -6.83 7.86 8.91
N HIS A 37 -5.95 8.48 9.69
CA HIS A 37 -6.31 9.18 10.91
C HIS A 37 -6.34 10.68 10.68
N ARG A 38 -7.40 11.34 11.17
CA ARG A 38 -7.55 12.79 11.11
C ARG A 38 -8.09 13.34 12.42
N TRP A 39 -7.83 14.62 12.65
CA TRP A 39 -8.45 15.36 13.75
C TRP A 39 -9.95 15.54 13.53
N ARG A 40 -10.73 15.44 14.61
CA ARG A 40 -12.18 15.61 14.59
C ARG A 40 -12.55 17.09 14.66
N ILE A 41 -12.19 17.82 13.61
CA ILE A 41 -12.57 19.23 13.41
C ILE A 41 -13.41 19.37 12.15
N THR A 42 -14.40 20.25 12.20
CA THR A 42 -15.27 20.54 11.05
C THR A 42 -14.54 21.51 10.13
N SER A 43 -13.83 20.95 9.14
CA SER A 43 -13.08 21.72 8.14
C SER A 43 -13.34 21.15 6.75
N SER A 44 -13.86 21.98 5.84
CA SER A 44 -14.13 21.60 4.45
C SER A 44 -12.86 21.13 3.71
N ALA A 45 -11.71 21.68 4.07
CA ALA A 45 -10.41 21.25 3.55
C ALA A 45 -10.05 19.84 4.00
N LEU A 46 -10.27 19.49 5.28
CA LEU A 46 -10.01 18.15 5.79
C LEU A 46 -10.98 17.11 5.23
N GLU A 47 -12.26 17.45 5.06
CA GLU A 47 -13.22 16.57 4.39
C GLU A 47 -12.81 16.31 2.93
N SER A 48 -12.32 17.33 2.24
CA SER A 48 -11.82 17.17 0.87
C SER A 48 -10.54 16.33 0.81
N LEU A 49 -9.60 16.54 1.74
CA LEU A 49 -8.40 15.73 1.86
C LEU A 49 -8.73 14.26 2.14
N SER A 50 -9.66 13.98 3.07
CA SER A 50 -10.11 12.63 3.37
C SER A 50 -10.68 11.91 2.15
N ARG A 51 -11.50 12.61 1.34
CA ARG A 51 -12.01 12.04 0.08
C ARG A 51 -10.88 11.72 -0.92
N LEU A 52 -9.89 12.61 -1.04
CA LEU A 52 -8.75 12.39 -1.93
C LEU A 52 -7.86 11.23 -1.49
N VAL A 53 -7.59 11.11 -0.18
CA VAL A 53 -6.84 9.98 0.39
C VAL A 53 -7.56 8.66 0.12
N HIS A 54 -8.87 8.57 0.39
CA HIS A 54 -9.64 7.35 0.10
C HIS A 54 -9.67 7.03 -1.40
N LYS A 55 -9.78 8.05 -2.27
CA LYS A 55 -9.73 7.85 -3.72
C LYS A 55 -8.37 7.32 -4.19
N ALA A 56 -7.27 7.82 -3.62
CA ALA A 56 -5.93 7.33 -3.92
C ALA A 56 -5.72 5.91 -3.40
N ALA A 57 -6.14 5.63 -2.16
CA ALA A 57 -6.11 4.30 -1.55
C ALA A 57 -6.91 3.28 -2.38
N GLY A 58 -8.10 3.64 -2.85
CA GLY A 58 -8.93 2.78 -3.71
C GLY A 58 -8.29 2.43 -5.06
N LYS A 59 -7.32 3.22 -5.52
CA LYS A 59 -6.56 2.96 -6.76
C LYS A 59 -5.26 2.21 -6.53
N ALA A 60 -4.61 2.47 -5.40
CA ALA A 60 -3.25 2.03 -5.14
C ALA A 60 -3.16 0.81 -4.21
N LEU A 61 -4.21 0.52 -3.43
CA LEU A 61 -4.19 -0.54 -2.42
C LEU A 61 -5.24 -1.59 -2.75
N ARG A 62 -4.92 -2.85 -2.43
CA ARG A 62 -5.89 -3.94 -2.43
C ARG A 62 -6.98 -3.63 -1.42
N GLN A 63 -8.24 -3.83 -1.82
CA GLN A 63 -9.37 -3.67 -0.92
C GLN A 63 -9.46 -4.94 -0.07
N THR A 64 -9.36 -4.78 1.25
CA THR A 64 -9.62 -5.90 2.17
C THR A 64 -11.05 -6.39 1.92
N PRO A 65 -11.27 -7.68 1.62
CA PRO A 65 -12.62 -8.21 1.52
C PRO A 65 -13.36 -8.00 2.84
N ALA A 66 -14.62 -7.56 2.77
CA ALA A 66 -15.50 -7.61 3.93
C ALA A 66 -15.60 -9.08 4.38
N SER A 67 -15.24 -9.35 5.63
CA SER A 67 -15.35 -10.69 6.24
C SER A 67 -16.81 -11.10 6.43
#